data_AF-A0A286B8X7-F1
#
_entry.id   AF-A0A286B8X7-F1
#
_cell.length_a   1.000
_cell.length_b   1.000
_cell.length_c   1.000
_cell.angle_alpha   90.00
_cell.angle_beta   90.00
_cell.angle_gamma   90.00
#
_symmetry.space_group_name_H-M   'P 1'
#
loop_
_entity.id
_entity.type
_entity.pdbx_description
1 polymer ?
#
loop_
_entity_poly.entity_id
_entity_poly.type
_entity_poly.pdbx_seq_one_letter_code
_entity_poly.pdbx_strand_id
1 'polypeptide(L)'
;MKFSSPALNAIRSREPACRPRWLALATGTLVGLAAALAGCGGGSGGSSFAGGIGAVGTVGGNGGGSNGSGDPAPVVPDTQQASAESRCKAFLGRTFDGATITKATFMPATDAVPEHCIVRGEMPKDLDFDVRMPTEWNHRTVFRGGGGFDGYLNVGYISDPAVSPVGSPDLPKRGYATIATNHGHDMIAKPGGSFALDEDMLADYAYASVPRVLVPAKSILRAHYGDSFANTKMVYEGCSGGGRQALMQAQRHPDLFDGIIARAPANAFTSQFLWYQKIGKQLAKPGAALSAAKIKTIGDAVYAKCDGLDGLNDRIIGKPEACQFDPVELACNGAETDACLTPAQVESAQAFYAPTSIANGRYVWPGFLPGGETAATWGASTSNLGGDFIKYMVAQDASVDPLLLDPAQYTARLDQLSAMLDAVDPDLSRFKARGGKLVLWTGQTDWLITANNATEYYQSVVKKSGGQSAADEFVEYYTAPGVEHCNGGNGADKVDLAGPMFEWIEKGTKPSSSTIVATQRTVAAGATPASRPLCRYPQYPRYVGGDPNAAASFVCTSP
;
A
#
# COMPACT_ATOMS: atom_id res chain seq x y z
N MET A 1 9.28 -28.75 64.42
CA MET A 1 9.14 -27.99 65.69
C MET A 1 8.35 -26.71 65.41
N LYS A 2 7.47 -26.28 66.32
CA LYS A 2 6.74 -25.01 66.25
C LYS A 2 7.54 -23.91 66.96
N PHE A 3 7.39 -22.65 66.57
CA PHE A 3 7.24 -21.41 67.38
C PHE A 3 7.15 -20.24 66.36
N SER A 4 6.00 -19.57 66.15
CA SER A 4 5.28 -18.59 66.98
C SER A 4 5.74 -17.13 66.77
N SER A 5 4.84 -16.28 66.26
CA SER A 5 4.96 -14.80 66.26
C SER A 5 4.69 -14.22 67.67
N PRO A 6 4.90 -12.90 67.86
CA PRO A 6 3.74 -11.99 67.89
C PRO A 6 3.98 -10.63 67.19
N ALA A 7 3.00 -9.71 67.27
CA ALA A 7 2.85 -8.50 66.43
C ALA A 7 2.60 -7.20 67.24
N LEU A 8 2.19 -6.12 66.54
CA LEU A 8 1.63 -4.81 67.02
C LEU A 8 2.68 -3.75 67.44
N ASN A 9 2.54 -2.42 67.23
CA ASN A 9 1.47 -1.52 66.71
C ASN A 9 2.13 -0.34 65.92
N ALA A 10 1.59 0.20 64.82
CA ALA A 10 0.63 1.33 64.70
C ALA A 10 1.10 2.64 65.43
N ILE A 11 1.04 3.90 64.92
CA ILE A 11 0.07 4.64 64.07
C ILE A 11 0.75 5.93 63.49
N ARG A 12 0.53 6.33 62.21
CA ARG A 12 -0.13 7.60 61.76
C ARG A 12 -0.03 7.85 60.24
N SER A 13 -0.91 8.73 59.74
CA SER A 13 -1.30 8.90 58.34
C SER A 13 -0.64 10.06 57.59
N ARG A 14 -0.59 9.96 56.24
CA ARG A 14 -1.00 11.02 55.28
C ARG A 14 -1.11 10.46 53.85
N GLU A 15 -1.96 11.10 53.05
CA GLU A 15 -2.41 10.71 51.71
C GLU A 15 -1.52 11.28 50.56
N PRO A 16 -1.77 10.97 49.26
CA PRO A 16 -0.70 10.69 48.30
C PRO A 16 -0.19 11.89 47.50
N ALA A 17 1.04 11.76 46.99
CA ALA A 17 1.63 12.68 46.00
C ALA A 17 1.64 12.08 44.58
N CYS A 18 1.25 12.91 43.62
CA CYS A 18 1.05 12.67 42.19
C CYS A 18 1.99 11.72 41.44
N ARG A 19 1.40 10.91 40.54
CA ARG A 19 2.10 10.37 39.35
C ARG A 19 2.25 11.48 38.28
N PRO A 20 3.36 11.56 37.54
CA PRO A 20 3.47 12.49 36.41
C PRO A 20 2.65 11.99 35.21
N ARG A 21 1.78 12.85 34.66
CA ARG A 21 1.19 12.67 33.33
C ARG A 21 2.16 13.27 32.30
N TRP A 22 2.58 12.47 31.31
CA TRP A 22 3.26 13.00 30.14
C TRP A 22 2.23 13.75 29.28
N LEU A 23 2.37 15.08 29.20
CA LEU A 23 1.58 15.91 28.30
C LEU A 23 2.30 15.98 26.94
N ALA A 24 1.61 15.59 25.87
CA ALA A 24 2.09 15.86 24.52
C ALA A 24 1.93 17.36 24.22
N LEU A 25 3.04 18.05 23.95
CA LEU A 25 3.04 19.45 23.53
C LEU A 25 2.77 19.54 22.02
N ALA A 26 1.56 19.97 21.67
CA ALA A 26 1.25 20.42 20.32
C ALA A 26 1.73 21.86 20.13
N THR A 27 2.70 22.10 19.26
CA THR A 27 3.14 23.44 18.87
C THR A 27 2.20 24.04 17.82
N GLY A 28 1.16 24.73 18.28
CA GLY A 28 0.34 25.58 17.42
C GLY A 28 0.97 26.95 17.21
N THR A 29 1.14 27.38 15.96
CA THR A 29 1.64 28.72 15.62
C THR A 29 0.46 29.67 15.36
N LEU A 30 0.23 30.62 16.27
CA LEU A 30 -0.72 31.71 16.08
C LEU A 30 -0.03 32.89 15.38
N VAL A 31 -0.49 33.26 14.18
CA VAL A 31 -0.16 34.53 13.55
C VAL A 31 -1.28 35.52 13.83
N GLY A 32 -1.02 36.53 14.66
CA GLY A 32 -1.95 37.61 14.93
C GLY A 32 -1.90 38.66 13.82
N LEU A 33 -3.06 38.99 13.22
CA LEU A 33 -3.20 40.16 12.37
C LEU A 33 -3.20 41.43 13.24
N ALA A 34 -2.24 42.34 13.00
CA ALA A 34 -2.31 43.71 13.50
C ALA A 34 -2.80 44.62 12.37
N ALA A 35 -3.92 45.30 12.57
CA ALA A 35 -4.41 46.32 11.66
C ALA A 35 -3.75 47.67 11.96
N ALA A 36 -3.29 48.38 10.92
CA ALA A 36 -2.85 49.76 11.01
C ALA A 36 -3.45 50.56 9.84
N LEU A 37 -4.19 51.62 10.18
CA LEU A 37 -4.84 52.54 9.24
C LEU A 37 -4.05 53.85 9.12
N ALA A 38 -3.57 54.17 7.92
CA ALA A 38 -3.20 55.50 7.41
C ALA A 38 -2.93 55.38 5.90
N GLY A 39 -3.22 56.35 5.01
CA GLY A 39 -3.90 57.63 5.20
C GLY A 39 -3.49 58.66 4.12
N CYS A 40 -4.41 58.97 3.19
CA CYS A 40 -4.49 60.18 2.33
C CYS A 40 -3.43 60.53 1.25
N GLY A 41 -3.93 61.13 0.14
CA GLY A 41 -3.18 61.81 -0.95
C GLY A 41 -2.87 60.90 -2.16
N GLY A 42 -3.27 61.16 -3.42
CA GLY A 42 -3.67 62.39 -4.12
C GLY A 42 -2.54 62.81 -5.11
N GLY A 43 -2.75 63.14 -6.39
CA GLY A 43 -3.92 63.18 -7.28
C GLY A 43 -3.54 63.75 -8.67
N SER A 44 -4.50 63.88 -9.61
CA SER A 44 -4.36 64.46 -10.98
C SER A 44 -3.43 63.70 -11.98
N GLY A 45 -3.65 63.71 -13.31
CA GLY A 45 -4.71 64.26 -14.16
C GLY A 45 -4.40 63.98 -15.66
N GLY A 46 -5.38 64.05 -16.58
CA GLY A 46 -5.11 63.79 -18.01
C GLY A 46 -6.33 63.71 -18.95
N SER A 47 -6.67 64.84 -19.59
CA SER A 47 -7.71 65.06 -20.61
C SER A 47 -7.11 65.13 -22.04
N SER A 48 -7.80 65.05 -23.19
CA SER A 48 -9.23 64.84 -23.57
C SER A 48 -9.32 64.56 -25.10
N PHE A 49 -10.54 64.44 -25.66
CA PHE A 49 -10.91 64.50 -27.11
C PHE A 49 -10.60 63.25 -27.98
N ALA A 50 -11.23 63.02 -29.16
CA ALA A 50 -12.61 63.26 -29.66
C ALA A 50 -12.79 62.72 -31.11
N GLY A 51 -14.01 62.31 -31.50
CA GLY A 51 -14.48 62.13 -32.90
C GLY A 51 -13.93 60.89 -33.66
N GLY A 52 -14.62 60.31 -34.64
CA GLY A 52 -16.00 60.52 -35.14
C GLY A 52 -16.21 59.87 -36.54
N ILE A 53 -17.48 59.74 -36.99
CA ILE A 53 -17.93 59.41 -38.37
C ILE A 53 -17.69 57.93 -38.80
N GLY A 54 -18.58 57.20 -39.50
CA GLY A 54 -19.94 57.48 -40.01
C GLY A 54 -20.49 56.33 -40.91
N ALA A 55 -21.60 56.58 -41.63
CA ALA A 55 -22.43 55.67 -42.46
C ALA A 55 -23.31 54.66 -41.65
N VAL A 56 -24.66 54.66 -41.66
CA VAL A 56 -25.76 55.06 -42.58
C VAL A 56 -26.13 54.01 -43.65
N GLY A 57 -27.35 53.47 -43.55
CA GLY A 57 -27.98 52.58 -44.55
C GLY A 57 -29.42 52.14 -44.17
N THR A 58 -30.42 52.96 -44.57
CA THR A 58 -31.85 52.64 -44.90
C THR A 58 -32.49 51.33 -44.36
N VAL A 59 -33.57 51.33 -43.55
CA VAL A 59 -34.98 51.82 -43.72
C VAL A 59 -35.86 51.03 -44.71
N GLY A 60 -36.97 50.47 -44.19
CA GLY A 60 -38.14 49.94 -44.92
C GLY A 60 -38.53 48.50 -44.50
N GLY A 61 -39.77 48.15 -44.14
CA GLY A 61 -41.00 48.95 -44.01
C GLY A 61 -42.18 48.16 -43.38
N ASN A 62 -43.31 48.83 -43.18
CA ASN A 62 -44.55 48.41 -42.49
C ASN A 62 -45.04 46.94 -42.62
N GLY A 63 -45.64 46.45 -41.52
CA GLY A 63 -46.69 45.42 -41.50
C GLY A 63 -47.34 45.38 -40.10
N GLY A 64 -48.62 45.74 -39.98
CA GLY A 64 -49.26 45.98 -38.67
C GLY A 64 -50.32 44.96 -38.28
N GLY A 65 -50.68 44.98 -36.99
CA GLY A 65 -51.99 44.55 -36.49
C GLY A 65 -52.13 43.13 -35.97
N SER A 66 -52.08 42.97 -34.64
CA SER A 66 -53.20 42.41 -33.85
C SER A 66 -52.87 42.39 -32.36
N ASN A 67 -53.76 42.93 -31.51
CA ASN A 67 -53.70 42.67 -30.07
C ASN A 67 -54.05 41.21 -29.81
N GLY A 68 -53.09 40.44 -29.29
CA GLY A 68 -53.30 39.10 -28.75
C GLY A 68 -52.68 39.02 -27.36
N SER A 69 -53.51 39.11 -26.32
CA SER A 69 -53.12 38.85 -24.94
C SER A 69 -52.90 37.34 -24.76
N GLY A 70 -51.70 36.86 -25.11
CA GLY A 70 -51.21 35.57 -24.66
C GLY A 70 -50.56 35.72 -23.30
N ASP A 71 -51.02 34.96 -22.30
CA ASP A 71 -50.29 34.81 -21.04
C ASP A 71 -48.85 34.37 -21.33
N PRO A 72 -47.85 34.83 -20.55
CA PRO A 72 -46.52 34.26 -20.64
C PRO A 72 -46.64 32.76 -20.37
N ALA A 73 -46.22 31.94 -21.34
CA ALA A 73 -46.17 30.50 -21.18
C ALA A 73 -45.48 30.18 -19.84
N PRO A 74 -46.03 29.28 -19.01
CA PRO A 74 -45.47 29.02 -17.70
C PRO A 74 -44.01 28.64 -17.89
N VAL A 75 -43.11 29.45 -17.30
CA VAL A 75 -41.70 29.11 -17.22
C VAL A 75 -41.65 27.82 -16.41
N VAL A 76 -41.52 26.70 -17.12
CA VAL A 76 -41.20 25.42 -16.51
C VAL A 76 -39.94 25.69 -15.70
N PRO A 77 -39.96 25.56 -14.37
CA PRO A 77 -38.77 25.77 -13.58
C PRO A 77 -37.72 24.83 -14.14
N ASP A 78 -36.58 25.38 -14.56
CA ASP A 78 -35.42 24.57 -14.88
C ASP A 78 -35.21 23.65 -13.69
N THR A 79 -35.40 22.34 -13.91
CA THR A 79 -35.30 21.33 -12.87
C THR A 79 -33.83 21.24 -12.51
N GLN A 80 -33.39 22.14 -11.61
CA GLN A 80 -32.00 22.36 -11.28
C GLN A 80 -31.30 21.02 -11.14
N GLN A 81 -30.47 20.70 -12.13
CA GLN A 81 -29.78 19.43 -12.19
C GLN A 81 -28.88 19.38 -10.96
N ALA A 82 -29.27 18.60 -9.96
CA ALA A 82 -28.74 18.71 -8.61
C ALA A 82 -27.20 18.71 -8.64
N SER A 83 -26.57 19.72 -8.02
CA SER A 83 -25.11 19.92 -8.11
C SER A 83 -24.34 18.69 -7.65
N ALA A 84 -23.09 18.52 -8.10
CA ALA A 84 -22.23 17.41 -7.68
C ALA A 84 -22.13 17.30 -6.15
N GLU A 85 -22.03 18.44 -5.47
CA GLU A 85 -22.09 18.54 -4.01
C GLU A 85 -23.42 18.03 -3.43
N SER A 86 -24.57 18.44 -3.97
CA SER A 86 -25.89 17.99 -3.52
C SER A 86 -26.09 16.50 -3.75
N ARG A 87 -25.68 15.97 -4.91
CA ARG A 87 -25.70 14.52 -5.22
C ARG A 87 -24.81 13.73 -4.26
N CYS A 88 -23.66 14.28 -3.88
CA CYS A 88 -22.77 13.67 -2.89
C CYS A 88 -23.42 13.65 -1.49
N LYS A 89 -23.90 14.80 -1.00
CA LYS A 89 -24.54 14.91 0.33
C LYS A 89 -25.77 13.99 0.47
N ALA A 90 -26.48 13.73 -0.62
CA ALA A 90 -27.63 12.82 -0.66
C ALA A 90 -27.31 11.34 -0.35
N PHE A 91 -26.04 10.95 -0.21
CA PHE A 91 -25.66 9.61 0.29
C PHE A 91 -25.79 9.50 1.82
N LEU A 92 -25.66 10.59 2.59
CA LEU A 92 -25.62 10.55 4.05
C LEU A 92 -26.89 9.94 4.66
N GLY A 93 -26.74 9.00 5.58
CA GLY A 93 -27.86 8.33 6.28
C GLY A 93 -28.62 7.31 5.43
N ARG A 94 -28.27 7.12 4.15
CA ARG A 94 -28.84 6.04 3.34
C ARG A 94 -28.26 4.69 3.73
N THR A 95 -28.99 3.63 3.41
CA THR A 95 -28.51 2.25 3.50
C THR A 95 -28.30 1.66 2.12
N PHE A 96 -27.28 0.80 2.00
CA PHE A 96 -26.96 0.03 0.80
C PHE A 96 -26.56 -1.37 1.26
N ASP A 97 -27.30 -2.41 0.88
CA ASP A 97 -26.93 -3.82 1.08
C ASP A 97 -26.40 -4.19 2.48
N GLY A 98 -27.01 -3.63 3.53
CA GLY A 98 -26.64 -3.86 4.94
C GLY A 98 -25.58 -2.91 5.51
N ALA A 99 -25.00 -2.03 4.69
CA ALA A 99 -24.18 -0.91 5.14
C ALA A 99 -25.03 0.35 5.41
N THR A 100 -24.64 1.14 6.41
CA THR A 100 -25.19 2.49 6.67
C THR A 100 -24.16 3.54 6.31
N ILE A 101 -24.54 4.58 5.56
CA ILE A 101 -23.63 5.66 5.18
C ILE A 101 -23.53 6.70 6.30
N THR A 102 -22.40 6.73 7.00
CA THR A 102 -22.16 7.66 8.12
C THR A 102 -21.42 8.93 7.72
N LYS A 103 -20.78 8.95 6.54
CA LYS A 103 -20.18 10.15 5.97
C LYS A 103 -20.40 10.23 4.47
N ALA A 104 -20.80 11.41 4.00
CA ALA A 104 -20.75 11.78 2.59
C ALA A 104 -20.14 13.19 2.49
N THR A 105 -19.03 13.34 1.78
CA THR A 105 -18.26 14.59 1.73
C THR A 105 -17.85 14.90 0.30
N PHE A 106 -18.33 16.03 -0.21
CA PHE A 106 -17.87 16.57 -1.47
C PHE A 106 -16.52 17.25 -1.27
N MET A 107 -15.57 16.94 -2.14
CA MET A 107 -14.24 17.51 -2.18
C MET A 107 -14.14 18.36 -3.45
N PRO A 108 -14.01 19.70 -3.34
CA PRO A 108 -13.77 20.56 -4.49
C PRO A 108 -12.49 20.19 -5.25
N ALA A 109 -12.41 20.56 -6.52
CA ALA A 109 -11.23 20.35 -7.34
C ALA A 109 -10.01 21.14 -6.81
N THR A 110 -8.83 20.57 -7.03
CA THR A 110 -7.52 21.15 -6.74
C THR A 110 -6.58 20.84 -7.91
N ASP A 111 -5.44 21.53 -8.02
CA ASP A 111 -4.39 21.22 -9.01
C ASP A 111 -3.91 19.75 -8.94
N ALA A 112 -4.06 19.12 -7.76
CA ALA A 112 -3.59 17.77 -7.49
C ALA A 112 -4.68 16.69 -7.59
N VAL A 113 -5.98 17.03 -7.52
CA VAL A 113 -7.10 16.06 -7.52
C VAL A 113 -8.38 16.74 -8.04
N PRO A 114 -9.08 16.18 -9.05
CA PRO A 114 -10.39 16.63 -9.50
C PRO A 114 -11.46 16.62 -8.40
N GLU A 115 -12.58 17.31 -8.63
CA GLU A 115 -13.69 17.24 -7.69
C GLU A 115 -14.27 15.81 -7.59
N HIS A 116 -14.58 15.41 -6.36
CA HIS A 116 -15.02 14.04 -6.08
C HIS A 116 -15.89 13.94 -4.83
N CYS A 117 -16.71 12.90 -4.76
CA CYS A 117 -17.46 12.53 -3.57
C CYS A 117 -16.72 11.43 -2.79
N ILE A 118 -16.59 11.59 -1.48
CA ILE A 118 -16.14 10.53 -0.55
C ILE A 118 -17.34 10.06 0.27
N VAL A 119 -17.68 8.78 0.14
CA VAL A 119 -18.76 8.12 0.90
C VAL A 119 -18.12 7.09 1.84
N ARG A 120 -18.37 7.17 3.15
CA ARG A 120 -17.99 6.14 4.14
C ARG A 120 -19.23 5.34 4.55
N GLY A 121 -19.14 4.03 4.44
CA GLY A 121 -20.14 3.10 4.96
C GLY A 121 -19.60 2.30 6.14
N GLU A 122 -20.48 1.99 7.09
CA GLU A 122 -20.23 1.14 8.24
C GLU A 122 -21.13 -0.10 8.14
N MET A 123 -20.58 -1.27 8.49
CA MET A 123 -21.24 -2.58 8.47
C MET A 123 -21.06 -3.28 9.83
N PRO A 124 -21.90 -4.29 10.17
CA PRO A 124 -21.75 -5.02 11.42
C PRO A 124 -20.36 -5.65 11.61
N LYS A 125 -19.91 -5.72 12.87
CA LYS A 125 -18.58 -6.19 13.30
C LYS A 125 -17.43 -5.24 12.89
N ASP A 126 -17.58 -3.95 13.20
CA ASP A 126 -16.56 -2.91 13.01
C ASP A 126 -15.95 -2.88 11.59
N LEU A 127 -16.73 -3.26 10.57
CA LEU A 127 -16.30 -3.33 9.19
C LEU A 127 -16.70 -2.07 8.43
N ASP A 128 -15.72 -1.24 8.15
CA ASP A 128 -15.88 0.04 7.49
C ASP A 128 -15.31 0.01 6.08
N PHE A 129 -15.83 0.89 5.23
CA PHE A 129 -15.26 1.15 3.90
C PHE A 129 -15.43 2.59 3.46
N ASP A 130 -14.58 3.06 2.55
CA ASP A 130 -14.82 4.26 1.76
C ASP A 130 -14.94 3.97 0.26
N VAL A 131 -15.74 4.79 -0.43
CA VAL A 131 -15.86 4.85 -1.88
C VAL A 131 -15.60 6.29 -2.29
N ARG A 132 -14.63 6.49 -3.19
CA ARG A 132 -14.25 7.80 -3.73
C ARG A 132 -14.61 7.84 -5.20
N MET A 133 -15.41 8.84 -5.57
CA MET A 133 -16.09 8.93 -6.86
C MET A 133 -15.80 10.30 -7.47
N PRO A 134 -14.85 10.43 -8.41
CA PRO A 134 -14.68 11.66 -9.17
C PRO A 134 -15.94 11.97 -9.98
N THR A 135 -16.30 13.26 -10.08
CA THR A 135 -17.44 13.68 -10.91
C THR A 135 -17.18 13.31 -12.38
N GLU A 136 -15.99 13.65 -12.88
CA GLU A 136 -15.48 13.21 -14.17
C GLU A 136 -14.80 11.85 -14.03
N TRP A 137 -15.57 10.78 -14.22
CA TRP A 137 -15.12 9.40 -14.05
C TRP A 137 -14.67 8.79 -15.38
N ASN A 138 -13.52 8.12 -15.35
CA ASN A 138 -12.91 7.47 -16.52
C ASN A 138 -13.45 6.05 -16.82
N HIS A 139 -14.59 5.69 -16.24
CA HIS A 139 -15.20 4.34 -16.30
C HIS A 139 -14.35 3.19 -15.71
N ARG A 140 -13.34 3.49 -14.88
CA ARG A 140 -12.46 2.50 -14.24
C ARG A 140 -12.48 2.63 -12.71
N THR A 141 -12.48 1.50 -12.02
CA THR A 141 -12.55 1.45 -10.55
C THR A 141 -11.45 0.55 -9.96
N VAL A 142 -10.70 1.08 -8.98
CA VAL A 142 -9.64 0.33 -8.28
C VAL A 142 -10.04 0.09 -6.82
N PHE A 143 -10.17 -1.16 -6.42
CA PHE A 143 -10.18 -1.52 -4.99
C PHE A 143 -8.74 -1.49 -4.48
N ARG A 144 -8.50 -0.73 -3.41
CA ARG A 144 -7.20 -0.54 -2.78
C ARG A 144 -7.09 -1.45 -1.56
N GLY A 145 -6.16 -2.40 -1.61
CA GLY A 145 -5.80 -3.20 -0.44
C GLY A 145 -5.10 -2.39 0.63
N GLY A 146 -5.02 -2.97 1.83
CA GLY A 146 -4.32 -2.38 2.97
C GLY A 146 -2.87 -2.84 3.09
N GLY A 147 -2.37 -2.94 4.32
CA GLY A 147 -1.03 -3.41 4.67
C GLY A 147 -0.85 -3.66 6.17
N GLY A 148 0.08 -4.56 6.51
CA GLY A 148 0.29 -5.01 7.90
C GLY A 148 -0.93 -5.77 8.44
N PHE A 149 -1.35 -5.42 9.67
CA PHE A 149 -2.50 -6.03 10.35
C PHE A 149 -3.84 -5.33 10.08
N ASP A 150 -3.89 -4.26 9.26
CA ASP A 150 -5.10 -3.55 8.80
C ASP A 150 -6.28 -3.42 9.78
N GLY A 151 -6.31 -2.30 10.50
CA GLY A 151 -7.48 -1.82 11.25
C GLY A 151 -7.78 -0.34 10.95
N TYR A 152 -7.61 0.10 9.72
CA TYR A 152 -7.76 1.51 9.34
C TYR A 152 -8.32 1.65 7.93
N LEU A 153 -9.24 2.60 7.73
CA LEU A 153 -9.48 3.09 6.37
C LEU A 153 -8.24 3.84 5.90
N ASN A 154 -7.93 3.73 4.62
CA ASN A 154 -6.74 4.32 3.99
C ASN A 154 -6.86 5.86 3.81
N VAL A 155 -7.60 6.54 4.71
CA VAL A 155 -8.02 7.93 4.60
C VAL A 155 -6.90 8.94 4.81
N GLY A 156 -5.76 8.54 5.39
CA GLY A 156 -4.52 9.34 5.45
C GLY A 156 -3.55 9.09 4.29
N TYR A 157 -3.73 8.02 3.52
CA TYR A 157 -2.83 7.61 2.42
C TYR A 157 -3.36 8.02 1.03
N ILE A 158 -4.67 8.27 0.91
CA ILE A 158 -5.34 8.61 -0.37
C ILE A 158 -5.82 10.09 -0.39
N SER A 159 -5.70 10.82 0.72
CA SER A 159 -6.09 12.24 0.81
C SER A 159 -4.97 13.21 0.45
N ASP A 160 -3.71 12.85 0.65
CA ASP A 160 -2.55 13.64 0.20
C ASP A 160 -1.63 12.76 -0.69
N PRO A 161 -1.50 13.09 -2.00
CA PRO A 161 -0.59 12.42 -2.91
C PRO A 161 0.89 12.43 -2.50
N ALA A 162 1.29 13.29 -1.56
CA ALA A 162 2.65 13.40 -1.04
C ALA A 162 2.94 12.50 0.18
N VAL A 163 1.92 12.03 0.92
CA VAL A 163 2.13 11.49 2.29
C VAL A 163 2.37 9.98 2.36
N SER A 164 1.73 9.16 1.53
CA SER A 164 2.10 7.73 1.46
C SER A 164 1.63 7.02 0.17
N PRO A 165 2.55 6.56 -0.71
CA PRO A 165 2.20 6.42 -2.12
C PRO A 165 2.31 4.97 -2.65
N VAL A 166 1.75 4.03 -1.90
CA VAL A 166 1.79 2.59 -2.20
C VAL A 166 0.76 2.22 -3.28
N GLY A 167 1.24 1.71 -4.42
CA GLY A 167 0.41 1.32 -5.57
C GLY A 167 0.57 2.26 -6.77
N SER A 168 -0.35 2.16 -7.73
CA SER A 168 -0.30 2.97 -8.95
C SER A 168 -0.54 4.45 -8.63
N PRO A 169 0.30 5.36 -9.15
CA PRO A 169 0.22 6.77 -8.80
C PRO A 169 -0.94 7.47 -9.49
N ASP A 170 -1.29 8.65 -8.96
CA ASP A 170 -2.13 9.63 -9.64
C ASP A 170 -3.52 9.08 -10.08
N LEU A 171 -4.05 8.04 -9.42
CA LEU A 171 -5.37 7.45 -9.71
C LEU A 171 -6.51 8.49 -9.63
N PRO A 172 -6.62 9.34 -8.58
CA PRO A 172 -7.66 10.37 -8.55
C PRO A 172 -7.54 11.39 -9.69
N LYS A 173 -6.31 11.84 -10.03
CA LYS A 173 -6.04 12.75 -11.16
C LYS A 173 -6.52 12.19 -12.50
N ARG A 174 -6.37 10.88 -12.68
CA ARG A 174 -6.73 10.17 -13.91
C ARG A 174 -8.22 9.77 -13.96
N GLY A 175 -9.03 10.24 -13.01
CA GLY A 175 -10.49 10.03 -12.99
C GLY A 175 -10.92 8.64 -12.54
N TYR A 176 -10.07 7.87 -11.84
CA TYR A 176 -10.45 6.56 -11.30
C TYR A 176 -11.32 6.71 -10.05
N ALA A 177 -12.38 5.90 -9.96
CA ALA A 177 -13.06 5.66 -8.69
C ALA A 177 -12.23 4.68 -7.83
N THR A 178 -12.26 4.82 -6.50
CA THR A 178 -11.54 3.91 -5.59
C THR A 178 -12.40 3.42 -4.43
N ILE A 179 -12.16 2.18 -3.99
CA ILE A 179 -12.80 1.57 -2.81
C ILE A 179 -11.68 1.14 -1.85
N ALA A 180 -11.84 1.31 -0.55
CA ALA A 180 -10.96 0.72 0.47
C ALA A 180 -11.76 0.28 1.71
N THR A 181 -11.21 -0.63 2.52
CA THR A 181 -11.82 -1.11 3.78
C THR A 181 -10.80 -1.17 4.91
N ASN A 182 -11.28 -1.11 6.16
CA ASN A 182 -10.46 -1.29 7.36
C ASN A 182 -10.22 -2.76 7.72
N HIS A 183 -10.75 -3.71 6.93
CA HIS A 183 -10.62 -5.15 7.14
C HIS A 183 -11.16 -5.66 8.50
N GLY A 184 -12.18 -5.00 9.04
CA GLY A 184 -13.03 -5.53 10.11
C GLY A 184 -12.64 -5.20 11.55
N HIS A 185 -11.75 -4.22 11.77
CA HIS A 185 -11.50 -3.67 13.10
C HIS A 185 -10.92 -2.25 13.05
N ASP A 186 -10.80 -1.60 14.22
CA ASP A 186 -10.07 -0.35 14.41
C ASP A 186 -8.73 -0.60 15.12
N MET A 187 -7.62 -0.13 14.54
CA MET A 187 -6.26 -0.38 15.02
C MET A 187 -5.88 0.41 16.29
N ILE A 188 -6.66 1.42 16.66
CA ILE A 188 -6.48 2.18 17.90
C ILE A 188 -7.16 1.43 19.04
N ALA A 189 -8.35 0.88 18.79
CA ALA A 189 -9.07 0.00 19.72
C ALA A 189 -8.43 -1.40 19.85
N LYS A 190 -7.82 -1.89 18.77
CA LYS A 190 -7.15 -3.20 18.68
C LYS A 190 -5.69 -3.03 18.22
N PRO A 191 -4.79 -2.54 19.10
CA PRO A 191 -3.40 -2.30 18.72
C PRO A 191 -2.66 -3.60 18.37
N GLY A 192 -1.77 -3.52 17.38
CA GLY A 192 -0.96 -4.65 16.94
C GLY A 192 -1.81 -5.80 16.38
N GLY A 193 -1.47 -7.04 16.70
CA GLY A 193 -2.25 -8.23 16.34
C GLY A 193 -3.49 -8.50 17.21
N SER A 194 -3.82 -7.65 18.18
CA SER A 194 -4.78 -7.98 19.25
C SER A 194 -6.24 -8.16 18.82
N PHE A 195 -6.62 -7.72 17.62
CA PHE A 195 -7.91 -8.02 17.01
C PHE A 195 -8.13 -9.53 16.86
N ALA A 196 -7.07 -10.31 16.60
CA ALA A 196 -7.15 -11.72 16.27
C ALA A 196 -7.51 -12.66 17.44
N LEU A 197 -7.67 -12.11 18.65
CA LEU A 197 -8.32 -12.81 19.77
C LEU A 197 -9.84 -12.94 19.56
N ASP A 198 -10.41 -12.16 18.63
CA ASP A 198 -11.77 -12.30 18.12
C ASP A 198 -11.70 -13.01 16.76
N GLU A 199 -12.27 -14.22 16.68
CA GLU A 199 -12.22 -15.05 15.46
C GLU A 199 -13.04 -14.45 14.30
N ASP A 200 -14.03 -13.60 14.56
CA ASP A 200 -14.77 -12.89 13.52
C ASP A 200 -13.91 -11.76 12.91
N MET A 201 -13.22 -10.98 13.75
CA MET A 201 -12.27 -9.97 13.28
C MET A 201 -11.09 -10.62 12.54
N LEU A 202 -10.62 -11.77 13.01
CA LEU A 202 -9.60 -12.56 12.30
C LEU A 202 -10.10 -13.04 10.93
N ALA A 203 -11.36 -13.50 10.81
CA ALA A 203 -11.93 -13.92 9.53
C ALA A 203 -12.10 -12.76 8.54
N ASP A 204 -12.52 -11.57 9.01
CA ASP A 204 -12.62 -10.36 8.17
C ASP A 204 -11.25 -9.87 7.69
N TYR A 205 -10.23 -9.86 8.55
CA TYR A 205 -8.85 -9.59 8.16
C TYR A 205 -8.32 -10.65 7.17
N ALA A 206 -8.60 -11.92 7.42
CA ALA A 206 -8.06 -13.02 6.64
C ALA A 206 -8.62 -13.05 5.21
N TYR A 207 -9.94 -13.03 5.03
CA TYR A 207 -10.56 -13.17 3.71
C TYR A 207 -11.95 -12.53 3.55
N ALA A 208 -12.74 -12.35 4.61
CA ALA A 208 -14.19 -12.11 4.48
C ALA A 208 -14.57 -10.65 4.18
N SER A 209 -13.75 -9.66 4.54
CA SER A 209 -14.08 -8.23 4.41
C SER A 209 -14.24 -7.75 2.96
N VAL A 210 -13.32 -8.12 2.06
CA VAL A 210 -13.31 -7.64 0.66
C VAL A 210 -14.59 -8.01 -0.12
N PRO A 211 -15.05 -9.29 -0.12
CA PRO A 211 -16.34 -9.65 -0.73
C PRO A 211 -17.53 -8.93 -0.08
N ARG A 212 -17.54 -8.79 1.25
CA ARG A 212 -18.63 -8.12 2.00
C ARG A 212 -18.76 -6.64 1.61
N VAL A 213 -17.65 -5.92 1.53
CA VAL A 213 -17.60 -4.48 1.19
C VAL A 213 -17.92 -4.23 -0.28
N LEU A 214 -17.54 -5.13 -1.18
CA LEU A 214 -17.80 -4.96 -2.61
C LEU A 214 -19.28 -4.86 -2.96
N VAL A 215 -20.18 -5.51 -2.21
CA VAL A 215 -21.63 -5.48 -2.48
C VAL A 215 -22.19 -4.04 -2.34
N PRO A 216 -22.16 -3.40 -1.15
CA PRO A 216 -22.66 -2.02 -1.01
C PRO A 216 -21.85 -1.02 -1.83
N ALA A 217 -20.53 -1.20 -1.99
CA ALA A 217 -19.70 -0.31 -2.79
C ALA A 217 -20.12 -0.30 -4.28
N LYS A 218 -20.42 -1.47 -4.87
CA LYS A 218 -20.97 -1.58 -6.24
C LYS A 218 -22.35 -0.91 -6.36
N SER A 219 -23.18 -0.98 -5.33
CA SER A 219 -24.50 -0.31 -5.30
C SER A 219 -24.40 1.21 -5.15
N ILE A 220 -23.43 1.72 -4.38
CA ILE A 220 -23.12 3.15 -4.27
C ILE A 220 -22.63 3.69 -5.63
N LEU A 221 -21.69 2.99 -6.28
CA LEU A 221 -21.17 3.36 -7.60
C LEU A 221 -22.28 3.37 -8.67
N ARG A 222 -23.18 2.37 -8.67
CA ARG A 222 -24.36 2.36 -9.54
C ARG A 222 -25.33 3.51 -9.23
N ALA A 223 -25.53 3.85 -7.96
CA ALA A 223 -26.38 4.96 -7.56
C ALA A 223 -25.79 6.35 -7.92
N HIS A 224 -24.48 6.45 -8.11
CA HIS A 224 -23.79 7.68 -8.50
C HIS A 224 -23.65 7.83 -10.02
N TYR A 225 -23.19 6.78 -10.71
CA TYR A 225 -22.88 6.80 -12.15
C TYR A 225 -23.96 6.19 -13.05
N GLY A 226 -25.03 5.64 -12.46
CA GLY A 226 -26.14 5.01 -13.19
C GLY A 226 -25.71 3.78 -13.99
N ASP A 227 -26.41 3.55 -15.11
CA ASP A 227 -26.17 2.39 -15.99
C ASP A 227 -24.76 2.37 -16.60
N SER A 228 -24.07 3.51 -16.66
CA SER A 228 -22.69 3.58 -17.14
C SER A 228 -21.74 2.71 -16.31
N PHE A 229 -22.05 2.45 -15.03
CA PHE A 229 -21.26 1.55 -14.18
C PHE A 229 -21.41 0.06 -14.55
N ALA A 230 -22.56 -0.35 -15.08
CA ALA A 230 -22.95 -1.76 -15.17
C ALA A 230 -22.02 -2.63 -16.04
N ASN A 231 -21.35 -2.01 -17.02
CA ASN A 231 -20.46 -2.70 -17.97
C ASN A 231 -18.96 -2.40 -17.73
N THR A 232 -18.61 -1.82 -16.58
CA THR A 232 -17.22 -1.42 -16.29
C THR A 232 -16.39 -2.52 -15.64
N LYS A 233 -15.06 -2.34 -15.73
CA LYS A 233 -14.06 -3.27 -15.22
C LYS A 233 -13.56 -2.83 -13.85
N MET A 234 -13.27 -3.79 -12.99
CA MET A 234 -12.71 -3.54 -11.66
C MET A 234 -11.35 -4.19 -11.47
N VAL A 235 -10.40 -3.43 -10.95
CA VAL A 235 -9.06 -3.91 -10.59
C VAL A 235 -8.89 -3.90 -9.08
N TYR A 236 -8.31 -4.95 -8.52
CA TYR A 236 -7.75 -4.92 -7.16
C TYR A 236 -6.28 -4.53 -7.25
N GLU A 237 -5.82 -3.54 -6.47
CA GLU A 237 -4.40 -3.26 -6.28
C GLU A 237 -4.07 -3.12 -4.79
N GLY A 238 -3.13 -3.93 -4.32
CA GLY A 238 -2.63 -3.88 -2.94
C GLY A 238 -1.16 -4.26 -2.85
N CYS A 239 -0.51 -3.88 -1.76
CA CYS A 239 0.87 -4.26 -1.47
C CYS A 239 1.00 -4.86 -0.08
N SER A 240 2.01 -5.72 0.19
CA SER A 240 2.20 -6.32 1.51
C SER A 240 1.01 -7.22 1.91
N GLY A 241 0.37 -6.94 3.05
CA GLY A 241 -0.95 -7.48 3.42
C GLY A 241 -2.01 -7.27 2.33
N GLY A 242 -2.01 -6.12 1.65
CA GLY A 242 -2.81 -5.86 0.45
C GLY A 242 -2.45 -6.74 -0.74
N GLY A 243 -1.19 -7.15 -0.90
CA GLY A 243 -0.78 -8.09 -1.94
C GLY A 243 -1.27 -9.51 -1.66
N ARG A 244 -1.31 -9.91 -0.38
CA ARG A 244 -1.95 -11.16 0.07
C ARG A 244 -3.46 -11.11 -0.14
N GLN A 245 -4.12 -10.02 0.27
CA GLN A 245 -5.56 -9.79 0.05
C GLN A 245 -5.92 -9.81 -1.44
N ALA A 246 -5.05 -9.28 -2.32
CA ALA A 246 -5.20 -9.34 -3.78
C ALA A 246 -5.18 -10.78 -4.31
N LEU A 247 -4.19 -11.58 -3.92
CA LEU A 247 -4.08 -12.99 -4.33
C LEU A 247 -5.20 -13.87 -3.76
N MET A 248 -5.68 -13.57 -2.54
CA MET A 248 -6.91 -14.16 -1.99
C MET A 248 -8.11 -14.02 -2.93
N GLN A 249 -8.27 -12.88 -3.61
CA GLN A 249 -9.38 -12.70 -4.55
C GLN A 249 -9.18 -13.57 -5.79
N ALA A 250 -7.96 -13.68 -6.32
CA ALA A 250 -7.66 -14.53 -7.49
C ALA A 250 -8.00 -16.01 -7.22
N GLN A 251 -7.69 -16.49 -6.01
CA GLN A 251 -7.83 -17.89 -5.61
C GLN A 251 -9.25 -18.24 -5.14
N ARG A 252 -9.82 -17.45 -4.23
CA ARG A 252 -11.10 -17.78 -3.55
C ARG A 252 -12.32 -17.13 -4.20
N HIS A 253 -12.16 -15.93 -4.73
CA HIS A 253 -13.25 -15.10 -5.26
C HIS A 253 -12.98 -14.63 -6.71
N PRO A 254 -12.66 -15.56 -7.63
CA PRO A 254 -12.14 -15.22 -8.96
C PRO A 254 -13.09 -14.33 -9.77
N ASP A 255 -14.38 -14.31 -9.42
CA ASP A 255 -15.46 -13.56 -10.06
C ASP A 255 -15.55 -12.07 -9.69
N LEU A 256 -14.90 -11.62 -8.61
CA LEU A 256 -15.12 -10.27 -8.06
C LEU A 256 -14.39 -9.14 -8.81
N PHE A 257 -13.24 -9.44 -9.42
CA PHE A 257 -12.33 -8.49 -10.08
C PHE A 257 -11.91 -9.00 -11.46
N ASP A 258 -11.74 -8.10 -12.43
CA ASP A 258 -11.26 -8.42 -13.77
C ASP A 258 -9.73 -8.41 -13.85
N GLY A 259 -9.08 -7.53 -13.10
CA GLY A 259 -7.63 -7.45 -12.97
C GLY A 259 -7.18 -7.44 -11.50
N ILE A 260 -6.03 -8.05 -11.23
CA ILE A 260 -5.45 -8.13 -9.89
C ILE A 260 -3.97 -7.72 -9.97
N ILE A 261 -3.57 -6.75 -9.16
CA ILE A 261 -2.20 -6.27 -9.03
C ILE A 261 -1.77 -6.55 -7.58
N ALA A 262 -0.90 -7.54 -7.42
CA ALA A 262 -0.38 -7.97 -6.12
C ALA A 262 1.09 -7.57 -6.01
N ARG A 263 1.36 -6.54 -5.22
CA ARG A 263 2.70 -6.00 -4.96
C ARG A 263 3.27 -6.60 -3.67
N ALA A 264 4.55 -6.97 -3.65
CA ALA A 264 5.27 -7.56 -2.52
C ALA A 264 4.36 -8.40 -1.58
N PRO A 265 3.68 -9.45 -2.10
CA PRO A 265 2.58 -10.08 -1.40
C PRO A 265 3.05 -10.85 -0.16
N ALA A 266 2.37 -10.66 0.97
CA ALA A 266 2.52 -11.49 2.17
C ALA A 266 1.81 -12.86 2.02
N ASN A 267 2.01 -13.57 0.90
CA ASN A 267 1.17 -14.71 0.51
C ASN A 267 1.39 -15.97 1.36
N ALA A 268 2.62 -16.41 1.62
CA ALA A 268 2.88 -17.48 2.59
C ALA A 268 2.95 -16.93 4.03
N PHE A 269 1.88 -16.25 4.45
CA PHE A 269 1.79 -15.44 5.68
C PHE A 269 2.23 -16.22 6.92
N THR A 270 1.74 -17.45 7.10
CA THR A 270 2.07 -18.31 8.25
C THR A 270 3.57 -18.61 8.30
N SER A 271 4.16 -19.04 7.18
CA SER A 271 5.61 -19.27 7.08
C SER A 271 6.45 -18.01 7.31
N GLN A 272 5.99 -16.86 6.78
CA GLN A 272 6.65 -15.56 6.93
C GLN A 272 6.74 -15.14 8.39
N PHE A 273 5.64 -15.20 9.13
CA PHE A 273 5.61 -14.78 10.53
C PHE A 273 6.30 -15.80 11.46
N LEU A 274 6.41 -17.08 11.06
CA LEU A 274 7.28 -18.05 11.71
C LEU A 274 8.78 -17.74 11.47
N TRP A 275 9.17 -17.31 10.26
CA TRP A 275 10.51 -16.77 10.00
C TRP A 275 10.77 -15.52 10.84
N TYR A 276 9.79 -14.62 10.98
CA TYR A 276 9.92 -13.43 11.84
C TYR A 276 10.23 -13.80 13.30
N GLN A 277 9.52 -14.78 13.87
CA GLN A 277 9.78 -15.24 15.23
C GLN A 277 11.19 -15.85 15.36
N LYS A 278 11.65 -16.63 14.37
CA LYS A 278 13.00 -17.21 14.37
C LYS A 278 14.07 -16.12 14.41
N ILE A 279 13.92 -15.07 13.60
CA ILE A 279 14.83 -13.91 13.59
C ILE A 279 14.78 -13.17 14.93
N GLY A 280 13.59 -12.88 15.47
CA GLY A 280 13.45 -12.24 16.78
C GLY A 280 14.14 -13.02 17.90
N LYS A 281 14.00 -14.35 17.91
CA LYS A 281 14.71 -15.24 18.85
C LYS A 281 16.22 -15.24 18.67
N GLN A 282 16.70 -15.22 17.42
CA GLN A 282 18.14 -15.17 17.14
C GLN A 282 18.75 -13.86 17.63
N LEU A 283 18.14 -12.72 17.31
CA LEU A 283 18.61 -11.38 17.72
C LEU A 283 18.53 -11.17 19.25
N ALA A 284 17.60 -11.84 19.94
CA ALA A 284 17.47 -11.79 21.40
C ALA A 284 18.53 -12.63 22.16
N LYS A 285 19.34 -13.45 21.48
CA LYS A 285 20.43 -14.21 22.14
C LYS A 285 21.51 -13.24 22.66
N PRO A 286 22.18 -13.55 23.80
CA PRO A 286 23.29 -12.74 24.30
C PRO A 286 24.38 -12.51 23.25
N GLY A 287 24.70 -11.25 22.97
CA GLY A 287 25.73 -10.85 22.00
C GLY A 287 25.35 -11.01 20.52
N ALA A 288 24.14 -11.45 20.19
CA ALA A 288 23.71 -11.73 18.81
C ALA A 288 23.02 -10.53 18.12
N ALA A 289 22.65 -9.50 18.88
CA ALA A 289 22.01 -8.30 18.34
C ALA A 289 22.94 -7.52 17.40
N LEU A 290 22.37 -6.97 16.33
CA LEU A 290 23.07 -6.15 15.33
C LEU A 290 22.78 -4.66 15.59
N SER A 291 23.83 -3.85 15.79
CA SER A 291 23.71 -2.40 15.90
C SER A 291 23.43 -1.77 14.53
N ALA A 292 22.81 -0.59 14.48
CA ALA A 292 22.62 0.16 13.22
C ALA A 292 23.94 0.37 12.45
N ALA A 293 25.06 0.55 13.16
CA ALA A 293 26.38 0.68 12.56
C ALA A 293 26.88 -0.65 11.96
N LYS A 294 26.67 -1.80 12.62
CA LYS A 294 26.99 -3.13 12.07
C LYS A 294 26.10 -3.48 10.88
N ILE A 295 24.81 -3.13 10.90
CA ILE A 295 23.91 -3.30 9.75
C ILE A 295 24.42 -2.48 8.57
N LYS A 296 24.82 -1.23 8.79
CA LYS A 296 25.46 -0.39 7.75
C LYS A 296 26.73 -1.04 7.20
N THR A 297 27.60 -1.59 8.06
CA THR A 297 28.81 -2.32 7.64
C THR A 297 28.48 -3.53 6.76
N ILE A 298 27.43 -4.30 7.10
CA ILE A 298 26.96 -5.41 6.27
C ILE A 298 26.46 -4.90 4.91
N GLY A 299 25.57 -3.91 4.90
CA GLY A 299 25.04 -3.34 3.66
C GLY A 299 26.13 -2.76 2.75
N ASP A 300 27.09 -2.01 3.29
CA ASP A 300 28.20 -1.48 2.49
C ASP A 300 29.10 -2.60 1.92
N ALA A 301 29.28 -3.72 2.63
CA ALA A 301 30.00 -4.89 2.10
C ALA A 301 29.21 -5.61 1.00
N VAL A 302 27.88 -5.71 1.14
CA VAL A 302 26.97 -6.22 0.09
C VAL A 302 27.08 -5.37 -1.17
N TYR A 303 26.93 -4.05 -1.07
CA TYR A 303 27.08 -3.16 -2.23
C TYR A 303 28.48 -3.25 -2.85
N ALA A 304 29.54 -3.23 -2.05
CA ALA A 304 30.92 -3.35 -2.55
C ALA A 304 31.19 -4.64 -3.34
N LYS A 305 30.42 -5.71 -3.07
CA LYS A 305 30.54 -7.01 -3.75
C LYS A 305 29.57 -7.18 -4.93
N CYS A 306 28.41 -6.54 -4.90
CA CYS A 306 27.26 -6.94 -5.71
C CYS A 306 26.59 -5.83 -6.53
N ASP A 307 26.92 -4.55 -6.31
CA ASP A 307 26.38 -3.40 -7.06
C ASP A 307 26.67 -3.55 -8.57
N GLY A 308 27.95 -3.57 -8.95
CA GLY A 308 28.42 -3.70 -10.34
C GLY A 308 28.01 -4.95 -11.15
N LEU A 309 27.22 -5.88 -10.60
CA LEU A 309 26.88 -7.16 -11.26
C LEU A 309 25.88 -7.02 -12.43
N ASP A 310 25.14 -5.92 -12.50
CA ASP A 310 24.28 -5.58 -13.66
C ASP A 310 24.95 -4.65 -14.68
N GLY A 311 26.17 -4.17 -14.39
CA GLY A 311 26.96 -3.29 -15.26
C GLY A 311 27.03 -1.82 -14.82
N LEU A 312 26.42 -1.43 -13.70
CA LEU A 312 26.53 -0.09 -13.13
C LEU A 312 26.85 -0.16 -11.62
N ASN A 313 27.53 0.85 -11.08
CA ASN A 313 27.69 1.01 -9.63
C ASN A 313 26.92 2.27 -9.19
N ASP A 314 25.66 2.12 -8.82
CA ASP A 314 24.73 3.19 -8.42
C ASP A 314 24.02 2.90 -7.09
N ARG A 315 24.46 1.86 -6.35
CA ARG A 315 23.81 1.26 -5.18
C ARG A 315 22.41 0.72 -5.47
N ILE A 316 22.18 0.19 -6.67
CA ILE A 316 20.97 -0.55 -7.05
C ILE A 316 21.40 -1.92 -7.56
N ILE A 317 21.26 -2.97 -6.73
CA ILE A 317 21.59 -4.33 -7.16
C ILE A 317 20.47 -4.85 -8.08
N GLY A 318 20.69 -4.77 -9.39
CA GLY A 318 19.79 -5.27 -10.45
C GLY A 318 19.92 -6.76 -10.75
N LYS A 319 20.99 -7.41 -10.26
CA LYS A 319 21.20 -8.86 -10.40
C LYS A 319 21.50 -9.55 -9.06
N PRO A 320 20.58 -9.49 -8.06
CA PRO A 320 20.82 -9.99 -6.72
C PRO A 320 21.10 -11.50 -6.66
N GLU A 321 20.51 -12.30 -7.56
CA GLU A 321 20.75 -13.75 -7.68
C GLU A 321 22.21 -14.11 -8.04
N ALA A 322 23.00 -13.15 -8.55
CA ALA A 322 24.43 -13.34 -8.82
C ALA A 322 25.33 -12.92 -7.63
N CYS A 323 24.75 -12.35 -6.57
CA CYS A 323 25.49 -11.87 -5.40
C CYS A 323 25.94 -13.03 -4.51
N GLN A 324 27.25 -13.23 -4.37
CA GLN A 324 27.85 -14.27 -3.52
C GLN A 324 28.45 -13.70 -2.24
N PHE A 325 27.67 -12.92 -1.48
CA PHE A 325 28.08 -12.36 -0.19
C PHE A 325 27.77 -13.33 0.96
N ASP A 326 28.76 -13.57 1.83
CA ASP A 326 28.57 -14.28 3.11
C ASP A 326 29.00 -13.37 4.28
N PRO A 327 28.14 -13.10 5.29
CA PRO A 327 28.49 -12.34 6.48
C PRO A 327 29.73 -12.83 7.25
N VAL A 328 30.19 -14.07 7.04
CA VAL A 328 31.45 -14.57 7.62
C VAL A 328 32.67 -13.76 7.16
N GLU A 329 32.59 -13.11 5.99
CA GLU A 329 33.62 -12.20 5.46
C GLU A 329 33.88 -10.98 6.37
N LEU A 330 32.94 -10.68 7.28
CA LEU A 330 33.01 -9.57 8.23
C LEU A 330 33.39 -10.00 9.66
N ALA A 331 33.83 -11.25 9.87
CA ALA A 331 34.18 -11.74 11.21
C ALA A 331 35.31 -10.92 11.88
N CYS A 332 35.16 -10.62 13.17
CA CYS A 332 36.17 -9.87 13.93
C CYS A 332 37.46 -10.68 14.15
N ASN A 333 38.58 -10.20 13.60
CA ASN A 333 39.93 -10.76 13.81
C ASN A 333 40.63 -10.22 15.09
N GLY A 334 39.85 -9.81 16.10
CA GLY A 334 40.34 -9.13 17.29
C GLY A 334 39.21 -8.63 18.17
N ALA A 335 39.41 -7.49 18.85
CA ALA A 335 38.36 -6.83 19.62
C ALA A 335 37.16 -6.44 18.73
N GLU A 336 35.96 -6.52 19.27
CA GLU A 336 34.74 -6.12 18.56
C GLU A 336 34.75 -4.62 18.26
N THR A 337 34.35 -4.27 17.04
CA THR A 337 34.08 -2.89 16.60
C THR A 337 32.82 -2.87 15.74
N ASP A 338 32.34 -1.68 15.37
CA ASP A 338 31.23 -1.55 14.40
C ASP A 338 31.61 -1.99 12.96
N ALA A 339 32.90 -2.15 12.67
CA ALA A 339 33.42 -2.57 11.37
C ALA A 339 33.53 -4.10 11.20
N CYS A 340 33.14 -4.89 12.21
CA CYS A 340 33.16 -6.35 12.14
C CYS A 340 32.04 -6.98 12.97
N LEU A 341 31.82 -8.28 12.79
CA LEU A 341 30.80 -9.08 13.46
C LEU A 341 31.44 -10.12 14.39
N THR A 342 30.89 -10.27 15.59
CA THR A 342 31.18 -11.41 16.48
C THR A 342 30.57 -12.69 15.90
N PRO A 343 30.99 -13.91 16.34
CA PRO A 343 30.39 -15.15 15.84
C PRO A 343 28.86 -15.20 15.96
N ALA A 344 28.30 -14.72 17.07
CA ALA A 344 26.85 -14.66 17.27
C ALA A 344 26.16 -13.64 16.33
N GLN A 345 26.84 -12.55 15.96
CA GLN A 345 26.35 -11.57 15.00
C GLN A 345 26.46 -12.08 13.55
N VAL A 346 27.49 -12.88 13.22
CA VAL A 346 27.59 -13.59 11.93
C VAL A 346 26.42 -14.56 11.79
N GLU A 347 26.14 -15.39 12.80
CA GLU A 347 24.94 -16.25 12.81
C GLU A 347 23.64 -15.47 12.61
N SER A 348 23.50 -14.32 13.28
CA SER A 348 22.33 -13.44 13.12
C SER A 348 22.18 -12.92 11.70
N ALA A 349 23.26 -12.43 11.09
CA ALA A 349 23.23 -11.93 9.71
C ALA A 349 22.95 -13.07 8.71
N GLN A 350 23.60 -14.23 8.87
CA GLN A 350 23.36 -15.42 8.04
C GLN A 350 21.91 -15.92 8.16
N ALA A 351 21.26 -15.78 9.32
CA ALA A 351 19.87 -16.20 9.51
C ALA A 351 18.86 -15.46 8.62
N PHE A 352 19.17 -14.25 8.14
CA PHE A 352 18.32 -13.51 7.19
C PHE A 352 18.36 -14.10 5.77
N TYR A 353 19.56 -14.45 5.29
CA TYR A 353 19.78 -15.03 3.96
C TYR A 353 19.48 -16.53 3.90
N ALA A 354 19.45 -17.21 5.06
CA ALA A 354 19.14 -18.63 5.14
C ALA A 354 17.62 -18.92 5.03
N PRO A 355 17.21 -19.96 4.29
CA PRO A 355 15.82 -20.42 4.33
C PRO A 355 15.44 -20.92 5.73
N THR A 356 14.15 -20.94 6.01
CA THR A 356 13.58 -21.44 7.27
C THR A 356 12.67 -22.61 7.02
N SER A 357 12.74 -23.59 7.93
CA SER A 357 11.94 -24.80 7.95
C SER A 357 11.53 -25.05 9.41
N ILE A 358 10.22 -25.08 9.66
CA ILE A 358 9.62 -25.32 10.99
C ILE A 358 8.76 -26.57 10.92
N ALA A 359 8.69 -27.31 12.04
CA ALA A 359 7.91 -28.54 12.18
C ALA A 359 8.20 -29.56 11.04
N ASN A 360 9.48 -29.92 10.87
CA ASN A 360 9.97 -30.89 9.88
C ASN A 360 9.59 -30.54 8.42
N GLY A 361 9.69 -29.27 8.04
CA GLY A 361 9.40 -28.81 6.67
C GLY A 361 7.92 -28.55 6.39
N ARG A 362 7.05 -28.56 7.41
CA ARG A 362 5.64 -28.22 7.26
C ARG A 362 5.43 -26.75 6.88
N TYR A 363 6.24 -25.86 7.46
CA TYR A 363 6.25 -24.43 7.15
C TYR A 363 7.65 -24.05 6.67
N VAL A 364 7.73 -23.63 5.41
CA VAL A 364 8.98 -23.22 4.75
C VAL A 364 8.90 -21.78 4.27
N TRP A 365 10.01 -21.05 4.40
CA TRP A 365 10.16 -19.67 3.94
C TRP A 365 11.54 -19.47 3.31
N PRO A 366 11.64 -18.85 2.12
CA PRO A 366 12.92 -18.62 1.47
C PRO A 366 13.77 -17.56 2.18
N GLY A 367 15.07 -17.56 1.90
CA GLY A 367 15.99 -16.53 2.37
C GLY A 367 15.74 -15.16 1.70
N PHE A 368 16.27 -14.11 2.31
CA PHE A 368 16.31 -12.77 1.71
C PHE A 368 17.39 -12.67 0.63
N LEU A 369 17.13 -11.84 -0.37
CA LEU A 369 18.15 -11.42 -1.35
C LEU A 369 19.02 -10.30 -0.73
N PRO A 370 20.33 -10.24 -1.07
CA PRO A 370 21.18 -9.14 -0.63
C PRO A 370 20.76 -7.78 -1.20
N GLY A 371 20.95 -6.73 -0.40
CA GLY A 371 20.71 -5.31 -0.72
C GLY A 371 19.65 -4.66 0.17
N GLY A 372 18.94 -5.44 0.99
CA GLY A 372 17.90 -4.98 1.92
C GLY A 372 18.43 -4.62 3.32
N GLU A 373 19.74 -4.49 3.51
CA GLU A 373 20.37 -4.35 4.84
C GLU A 373 20.34 -2.90 5.34
N THR A 374 19.12 -2.39 5.56
CA THR A 374 18.86 -1.02 5.95
C THR A 374 18.91 -0.86 7.47
N ALA A 375 19.80 0.01 7.94
CA ALA A 375 20.09 0.22 9.37
C ALA A 375 18.89 0.70 10.22
N ALA A 376 17.80 1.14 9.59
CA ALA A 376 16.59 1.61 10.25
C ALA A 376 15.55 0.50 10.53
N THR A 377 15.52 -0.58 9.73
CA THR A 377 14.37 -1.52 9.71
C THR A 377 14.74 -3.00 9.68
N TRP A 378 15.95 -3.37 9.25
CA TRP A 378 16.39 -4.77 9.17
C TRP A 378 16.38 -5.44 10.56
N GLY A 379 15.51 -6.44 10.76
CA GLY A 379 15.32 -7.18 12.01
C GLY A 379 14.37 -6.56 13.05
N ALA A 380 14.31 -5.23 13.16
CA ALA A 380 13.49 -4.54 14.17
C ALA A 380 11.98 -4.74 13.95
N SER A 381 11.48 -4.40 12.77
CA SER A 381 10.06 -4.53 12.40
C SER A 381 9.60 -6.00 12.40
N THR A 382 10.48 -6.88 11.94
CA THR A 382 10.34 -8.34 11.94
C THR A 382 10.00 -8.86 13.34
N SER A 383 10.77 -8.46 14.36
CA SER A 383 10.64 -8.98 15.72
C SER A 383 9.27 -8.64 16.34
N ASN A 384 8.75 -7.45 16.11
CA ASN A 384 7.44 -7.02 16.63
C ASN A 384 6.28 -7.77 15.96
N LEU A 385 6.29 -7.86 14.63
CA LEU A 385 5.24 -8.55 13.86
C LEU A 385 5.18 -10.04 14.17
N GLY A 386 6.34 -10.71 14.25
CA GLY A 386 6.44 -12.10 14.68
C GLY A 386 5.94 -12.31 16.12
N GLY A 387 6.28 -11.41 17.04
CA GLY A 387 5.81 -11.47 18.43
C GLY A 387 4.29 -11.40 18.55
N ASP A 388 3.64 -10.48 17.83
CA ASP A 388 2.19 -10.31 17.84
C ASP A 388 1.44 -11.48 17.20
N PHE A 389 1.93 -12.02 16.08
CA PHE A 389 1.38 -13.23 15.48
C PHE A 389 1.41 -14.40 16.47
N ILE A 390 2.53 -14.60 17.16
CA ILE A 390 2.68 -15.68 18.13
C ILE A 390 1.75 -15.49 19.34
N LYS A 391 1.64 -14.28 19.90
CA LYS A 391 0.72 -14.00 21.02
C LYS A 391 -0.75 -14.16 20.62
N TYR A 392 -1.19 -13.40 19.63
CA TYR A 392 -2.61 -13.18 19.37
C TYR A 392 -3.22 -14.20 18.41
N MET A 393 -2.46 -14.67 17.42
CA MET A 393 -2.96 -15.64 16.43
C MET A 393 -2.66 -17.08 16.82
N VAL A 394 -1.42 -17.39 17.26
CA VAL A 394 -0.97 -18.77 17.52
C VAL A 394 -1.28 -19.25 18.94
N ALA A 395 -0.87 -18.49 19.96
CA ALA A 395 -1.12 -18.85 21.37
C ALA A 395 -2.51 -18.42 21.86
N GLN A 396 -3.11 -17.43 21.20
CA GLN A 396 -4.38 -16.79 21.58
C GLN A 396 -4.38 -16.26 23.02
N ASP A 397 -3.22 -15.81 23.49
CA ASP A 397 -2.98 -15.29 24.84
C ASP A 397 -2.08 -14.06 24.77
N ALA A 398 -2.59 -12.92 25.25
CA ALA A 398 -1.87 -11.65 25.25
C ALA A 398 -0.72 -11.59 26.29
N SER A 399 -0.70 -12.51 27.26
CA SER A 399 0.20 -12.50 28.41
C SER A 399 1.51 -13.28 28.20
N VAL A 400 1.59 -14.13 27.16
CA VAL A 400 2.78 -14.96 26.89
C VAL A 400 3.96 -14.13 26.38
N ASP A 401 5.17 -14.60 26.69
CA ASP A 401 6.38 -14.17 26.00
C ASP A 401 6.57 -15.00 24.71
N PRO A 402 6.44 -14.40 23.51
CA PRO A 402 6.57 -15.11 22.24
C PRO A 402 8.00 -15.63 21.99
N LEU A 403 9.01 -15.10 22.68
CA LEU A 403 10.39 -15.59 22.60
C LEU A 403 10.58 -16.92 23.35
N LEU A 404 9.64 -17.32 24.21
CA LEU A 404 9.70 -18.59 24.95
C LEU A 404 8.91 -19.71 24.25
N LEU A 405 7.93 -19.40 23.38
CA LEU A 405 7.09 -20.41 22.74
C LEU A 405 7.76 -21.09 21.54
N ASP A 406 7.65 -22.41 21.45
CA ASP A 406 8.03 -23.19 20.27
C ASP A 406 6.83 -23.40 19.35
N PRO A 407 6.80 -22.82 18.14
CA PRO A 407 5.66 -22.94 17.23
C PRO A 407 5.43 -24.37 16.73
N ALA A 408 6.43 -25.25 16.80
CA ALA A 408 6.26 -26.66 16.45
C ALA A 408 5.28 -27.39 17.39
N GLN A 409 4.95 -26.82 18.54
CA GLN A 409 3.93 -27.33 19.48
C GLN A 409 2.50 -26.89 19.10
N TYR A 410 2.34 -25.93 18.19
CA TYR A 410 1.07 -25.30 17.82
C TYR A 410 0.61 -25.66 16.39
N THR A 411 1.08 -26.78 15.83
CA THR A 411 0.86 -27.13 14.42
C THR A 411 -0.61 -27.12 13.99
N ALA A 412 -1.53 -27.60 14.83
CA ALA A 412 -2.97 -27.59 14.53
C ALA A 412 -3.56 -26.17 14.38
N ARG A 413 -3.13 -25.21 15.20
CA ARG A 413 -3.55 -23.80 15.07
C ARG A 413 -2.84 -23.13 13.89
N LEU A 414 -1.58 -23.44 13.66
CA LEU A 414 -0.85 -22.95 12.48
C LEU A 414 -1.45 -23.46 11.16
N ASP A 415 -1.97 -24.69 11.13
CA ASP A 415 -2.71 -25.24 9.98
C ASP A 415 -4.01 -24.47 9.73
N GLN A 416 -4.78 -24.15 10.79
CA GLN A 416 -5.97 -23.32 10.69
C GLN A 416 -5.62 -21.92 10.18
N LEU A 417 -4.59 -21.29 10.73
CA LEU A 417 -4.12 -19.96 10.31
C LEU A 417 -3.65 -19.96 8.86
N SER A 418 -2.90 -20.98 8.43
CA SER A 418 -2.51 -21.15 7.02
C SER A 418 -3.73 -21.28 6.11
N ALA A 419 -4.70 -22.12 6.48
CA ALA A 419 -5.96 -22.25 5.73
C ALA A 419 -6.80 -20.96 5.70
N MET A 420 -6.67 -20.06 6.67
CA MET A 420 -7.38 -18.77 6.69
C MET A 420 -6.62 -17.66 5.93
N LEU A 421 -5.32 -17.51 6.18
CA LEU A 421 -4.52 -16.34 5.83
C LEU A 421 -3.68 -16.53 4.56
N ASP A 422 -3.15 -17.73 4.31
CA ASP A 422 -2.15 -17.96 3.26
C ASP A 422 -2.79 -17.94 1.87
N ALA A 423 -2.18 -17.17 0.96
CA ALA A 423 -2.59 -16.97 -0.43
C ALA A 423 -1.66 -17.70 -1.41
N VAL A 424 -1.44 -18.99 -1.17
CA VAL A 424 -0.40 -19.80 -1.85
C VAL A 424 -0.94 -20.78 -2.90
N ASP A 425 -2.26 -20.83 -3.15
CA ASP A 425 -2.83 -21.76 -4.14
C ASP A 425 -2.46 -21.33 -5.58
N PRO A 426 -1.72 -22.16 -6.34
CA PRO A 426 -1.35 -21.84 -7.72
C PRO A 426 -2.46 -22.14 -8.74
N ASP A 427 -3.59 -22.76 -8.35
CA ASP A 427 -4.69 -23.10 -9.26
C ASP A 427 -5.59 -21.91 -9.60
N LEU A 428 -5.06 -21.01 -10.44
CA LEU A 428 -5.81 -19.85 -10.93
C LEU A 428 -6.68 -20.18 -12.16
N SER A 429 -6.99 -21.46 -12.43
CA SER A 429 -7.75 -21.89 -13.61
C SER A 429 -9.13 -21.21 -13.73
N ARG A 430 -9.86 -21.08 -12.61
CA ARG A 430 -11.16 -20.38 -12.55
C ARG A 430 -11.03 -18.89 -12.86
N PHE A 431 -9.95 -18.24 -12.40
CA PHE A 431 -9.69 -16.83 -12.66
C PHE A 431 -9.31 -16.60 -14.14
N LYS A 432 -8.40 -17.44 -14.68
CA LYS A 432 -8.04 -17.45 -16.11
C LYS A 432 -9.26 -17.68 -17.01
N ALA A 433 -10.11 -18.66 -16.70
CA ALA A 433 -11.22 -19.08 -17.56
C ALA A 433 -12.27 -17.98 -17.81
N ARG A 434 -12.43 -17.02 -16.89
CA ARG A 434 -13.31 -15.85 -17.06
C ARG A 434 -12.59 -14.61 -17.61
N GLY A 435 -11.35 -14.77 -18.08
CA GLY A 435 -10.53 -13.70 -18.66
C GLY A 435 -9.74 -12.86 -17.66
N GLY A 436 -9.75 -13.20 -16.36
CA GLY A 436 -9.08 -12.46 -15.31
C GLY A 436 -7.57 -12.37 -15.51
N LYS A 437 -6.96 -11.22 -15.20
CA LYS A 437 -5.53 -10.93 -15.38
C LYS A 437 -4.82 -10.63 -14.06
N LEU A 438 -3.61 -11.15 -13.89
CA LEU A 438 -2.77 -10.99 -12.70
C LEU A 438 -1.44 -10.32 -13.07
N VAL A 439 -1.09 -9.25 -12.37
CA VAL A 439 0.25 -8.68 -12.35
C VAL A 439 0.82 -8.84 -10.94
N LEU A 440 1.91 -9.59 -10.85
CA LEU A 440 2.77 -9.64 -9.67
C LEU A 440 3.86 -8.57 -9.80
N TRP A 441 4.22 -7.94 -8.70
CA TRP A 441 5.37 -7.03 -8.63
C TRP A 441 6.08 -7.15 -7.29
N THR A 442 7.40 -7.04 -7.23
CA THR A 442 8.12 -6.93 -5.96
C THR A 442 9.33 -6.01 -6.07
N GLY A 443 9.62 -5.28 -4.98
CA GLY A 443 10.95 -4.74 -4.74
C GLY A 443 11.94 -5.88 -4.51
N GLN A 444 13.17 -5.78 -5.03
CA GLN A 444 14.21 -6.80 -4.83
C GLN A 444 15.03 -6.60 -3.56
N THR A 445 15.06 -5.38 -3.01
CA THR A 445 15.70 -5.05 -1.72
C THR A 445 14.65 -4.87 -0.62
N ASP A 446 13.52 -5.58 -0.74
CA ASP A 446 12.47 -5.60 0.27
C ASP A 446 12.99 -6.31 1.53
N TRP A 447 13.17 -5.53 2.60
CA TRP A 447 13.71 -5.96 3.90
C TRP A 447 12.66 -6.60 4.82
N LEU A 448 11.38 -6.60 4.41
CA LEU A 448 10.27 -7.15 5.20
C LEU A 448 9.71 -8.45 4.59
N ILE A 449 9.61 -8.51 3.27
CA ILE A 449 9.06 -9.64 2.53
C ILE A 449 10.01 -9.98 1.38
N THR A 450 10.78 -11.07 1.52
CA THR A 450 11.73 -11.46 0.47
C THR A 450 11.04 -11.64 -0.89
N ALA A 451 11.63 -11.05 -1.93
CA ALA A 451 11.21 -11.20 -3.32
C ALA A 451 11.10 -12.69 -3.73
N ASN A 452 11.88 -13.57 -3.10
CA ASN A 452 11.88 -15.01 -3.38
C ASN A 452 10.51 -15.65 -3.11
N ASN A 453 9.75 -15.21 -2.11
CA ASN A 453 8.40 -15.72 -1.85
C ASN A 453 7.41 -15.39 -3.00
N ALA A 454 7.52 -14.20 -3.61
CA ALA A 454 6.73 -13.84 -4.78
C ALA A 454 7.19 -14.60 -6.04
N THR A 455 8.51 -14.81 -6.19
CA THR A 455 9.12 -15.59 -7.27
C THR A 455 8.70 -17.06 -7.22
N GLU A 456 8.76 -17.72 -6.06
CA GLU A 456 8.34 -19.10 -5.87
C GLU A 456 6.83 -19.28 -6.16
N TYR A 457 5.99 -18.34 -5.71
CA TYR A 457 4.56 -18.35 -6.05
C TYR A 457 4.32 -18.17 -7.55
N TYR A 458 5.01 -17.24 -8.22
CA TYR A 458 4.91 -17.09 -9.67
C TYR A 458 5.31 -18.38 -10.41
N GLN A 459 6.44 -18.99 -10.05
CA GLN A 459 6.91 -20.23 -10.66
C GLN A 459 5.93 -21.39 -10.42
N SER A 460 5.28 -21.46 -9.25
CA SER A 460 4.27 -22.50 -8.96
C SER A 460 3.00 -22.31 -9.79
N VAL A 461 2.53 -21.07 -9.99
CA VAL A 461 1.43 -20.73 -10.93
C VAL A 461 1.81 -21.07 -12.37
N VAL A 462 3.03 -20.77 -12.82
CA VAL A 462 3.52 -21.14 -14.16
C VAL A 462 3.51 -22.65 -14.35
N LYS A 463 4.04 -23.41 -13.39
CA LYS A 463 4.04 -24.88 -13.41
C LYS A 463 2.62 -25.44 -13.45
N LYS A 464 1.73 -24.95 -12.58
CA LYS A 464 0.33 -25.38 -12.47
C LYS A 464 -0.51 -25.04 -13.70
N SER A 465 -0.18 -23.95 -14.39
CA SER A 465 -0.84 -23.53 -15.65
C SER A 465 -0.46 -24.40 -16.85
N GLY A 466 0.52 -25.30 -16.73
CA GLY A 466 1.04 -26.10 -17.84
C GLY A 466 2.28 -25.51 -18.53
N GLY A 467 2.95 -24.52 -17.91
CA GLY A 467 4.17 -23.91 -18.41
C GLY A 467 4.01 -22.44 -18.83
N GLN A 468 5.13 -21.82 -19.20
CA GLN A 468 5.24 -20.36 -19.40
C GLN A 468 4.21 -19.82 -20.39
N SER A 469 4.06 -20.45 -21.57
CA SER A 469 3.11 -19.98 -22.60
C SER A 469 1.66 -19.92 -22.11
N ALA A 470 1.26 -20.84 -21.23
CA ALA A 470 -0.11 -20.90 -20.71
C ALA A 470 -0.34 -19.92 -19.55
N ALA A 471 0.72 -19.58 -18.80
CA ALA A 471 0.70 -18.52 -17.80
C ALA A 471 0.69 -17.12 -18.45
N ASP A 472 1.47 -16.92 -19.51
CA ASP A 472 1.59 -15.66 -20.26
C ASP A 472 0.26 -15.13 -20.81
N GLU A 473 -0.76 -15.97 -20.96
CA GLU A 473 -2.11 -15.55 -21.34
C GLU A 473 -2.79 -14.67 -20.27
N PHE A 474 -2.39 -14.77 -19.00
CA PHE A 474 -3.09 -14.14 -17.88
C PHE A 474 -2.23 -13.68 -16.70
N VAL A 475 -0.93 -14.01 -16.65
CA VAL A 475 -0.01 -13.61 -15.57
C VAL A 475 1.24 -12.92 -16.13
N GLU A 476 1.60 -11.80 -15.53
CA GLU A 476 2.93 -11.18 -15.68
C GLU A 476 3.53 -10.92 -14.30
N TYR A 477 4.85 -11.06 -14.18
CA TYR A 477 5.60 -10.78 -12.96
C TYR A 477 6.74 -9.82 -13.27
N TYR A 478 6.89 -8.82 -12.42
CA TYR A 478 7.88 -7.76 -12.54
C TYR A 478 8.70 -7.63 -11.27
N THR A 479 10.01 -7.41 -11.41
CA THR A 479 10.90 -7.16 -10.27
C THR A 479 11.49 -5.75 -10.37
N ALA A 480 11.60 -5.06 -9.24
CA ALA A 480 12.13 -3.70 -9.15
C ALA A 480 13.44 -3.68 -8.34
N PRO A 481 14.60 -3.66 -9.02
CA PRO A 481 15.91 -3.46 -8.39
C PRO A 481 15.96 -2.25 -7.46
N GLY A 482 16.62 -2.42 -6.30
CA GLY A 482 16.86 -1.35 -5.32
C GLY A 482 15.61 -0.75 -4.66
N VAL A 483 14.41 -1.27 -4.96
CA VAL A 483 13.17 -0.85 -4.31
C VAL A 483 12.94 -1.70 -3.06
N GLU A 484 12.69 -1.01 -1.94
CA GLU A 484 12.38 -1.60 -0.63
C GLU A 484 10.92 -2.08 -0.55
N HIS A 485 10.42 -2.29 0.68
CA HIS A 485 9.07 -2.76 0.92
C HIS A 485 7.99 -1.82 0.39
N CYS A 486 7.34 -2.24 -0.71
CA CYS A 486 6.29 -1.51 -1.44
C CYS A 486 6.68 -0.18 -2.10
N ASN A 487 7.68 0.53 -1.58
CA ASN A 487 8.18 1.81 -2.05
C ASN A 487 9.55 2.11 -1.41
N GLY A 488 10.18 3.23 -1.77
CA GLY A 488 11.48 3.63 -1.19
C GLY A 488 12.66 2.80 -1.66
N GLY A 489 13.79 2.92 -0.96
CA GLY A 489 15.10 2.43 -1.41
C GLY A 489 15.78 3.36 -2.42
N ASN A 490 16.89 2.90 -2.99
CA ASN A 490 17.64 3.62 -4.02
C ASN A 490 17.00 3.49 -5.42
N GLY A 491 16.15 2.49 -5.61
CA GLY A 491 15.56 2.13 -6.88
C GLY A 491 14.38 3.00 -7.34
N ALA A 492 13.88 2.67 -8.52
CA ALA A 492 12.75 3.37 -9.14
C ALA A 492 11.40 2.84 -8.61
N ASP A 493 10.89 3.44 -7.53
CA ASP A 493 9.77 2.92 -6.74
C ASP A 493 8.35 3.39 -7.19
N LYS A 494 8.25 4.49 -7.95
CA LYS A 494 6.99 4.99 -8.50
C LYS A 494 6.73 4.34 -9.86
N VAL A 495 5.71 3.46 -9.94
CA VAL A 495 5.29 2.83 -11.20
C VAL A 495 3.79 2.61 -11.30
N ASP A 496 3.20 2.95 -12.44
CA ASP A 496 1.80 2.67 -12.78
C ASP A 496 1.63 1.26 -13.35
N LEU A 497 0.81 0.45 -12.67
CA LEU A 497 0.41 -0.88 -13.14
C LEU A 497 -1.10 -0.93 -13.41
N ALA A 498 -1.89 -0.04 -12.81
CA ALA A 498 -3.33 0.07 -13.04
C ALA A 498 -3.63 0.43 -14.50
N GLY A 499 -2.97 1.46 -15.05
CA GLY A 499 -3.14 1.84 -16.47
C GLY A 499 -2.95 0.66 -17.43
N PRO A 500 -1.76 0.01 -17.43
CA PRO A 500 -1.50 -1.18 -18.23
C PRO A 500 -2.45 -2.37 -17.95
N MET A 501 -2.85 -2.59 -16.69
CA MET A 501 -3.83 -3.63 -16.34
C MET A 501 -5.19 -3.38 -17.00
N PHE A 502 -5.67 -2.13 -16.99
CA PHE A 502 -6.93 -1.78 -17.66
C PHE A 502 -6.85 -1.95 -19.18
N GLU A 503 -5.73 -1.55 -19.81
CA GLU A 503 -5.51 -1.83 -21.25
C GLU A 503 -5.51 -3.34 -21.55
N TRP A 504 -5.03 -4.18 -20.63
CA TRP A 504 -5.03 -5.63 -20.80
C TRP A 504 -6.42 -6.26 -20.68
N ILE A 505 -7.20 -5.89 -19.65
CA ILE A 505 -8.54 -6.46 -19.40
C ILE A 505 -9.63 -5.90 -20.35
N GLU A 506 -9.43 -4.70 -20.89
CA GLU A 506 -10.38 -4.05 -21.82
C GLU A 506 -10.05 -4.36 -23.30
N LYS A 507 -8.77 -4.37 -23.68
CA LYS A 507 -8.33 -4.39 -25.09
C LYS A 507 -7.40 -5.55 -25.44
N GLY A 508 -6.99 -6.36 -24.47
CA GLY A 508 -6.06 -7.47 -24.66
C GLY A 508 -4.57 -7.05 -24.75
N THR A 509 -4.27 -5.76 -24.64
CA THR A 509 -2.89 -5.23 -24.70
C THR A 509 -2.14 -5.57 -23.42
N LYS A 510 -1.20 -6.53 -23.48
CA LYS A 510 -0.41 -6.92 -22.30
C LYS A 510 0.44 -5.75 -21.79
N PRO A 511 0.66 -5.63 -20.47
CA PRO A 511 1.62 -4.67 -19.92
C PRO A 511 3.02 -4.83 -20.52
N SER A 512 3.47 -6.06 -20.81
CA SER A 512 4.74 -6.33 -21.49
C SER A 512 4.82 -5.94 -22.98
N SER A 513 3.72 -5.54 -23.62
CA SER A 513 3.73 -5.06 -25.02
C SER A 513 4.37 -3.67 -25.19
N SER A 514 4.68 -2.96 -24.10
CA SER A 514 5.39 -1.69 -24.11
C SER A 514 6.30 -1.55 -22.88
N THR A 515 7.33 -0.70 -22.98
CA THR A 515 8.21 -0.44 -21.84
C THR A 515 7.48 0.36 -20.77
N ILE A 516 7.15 -0.28 -19.65
CA ILE A 516 6.74 0.41 -18.42
C ILE A 516 7.99 1.06 -17.82
N VAL A 517 7.97 2.38 -17.62
CA VAL A 517 9.04 3.11 -16.95
C VAL A 517 8.64 3.35 -15.49
N ALA A 518 9.50 2.93 -14.57
CA ALA A 518 9.43 3.33 -13.18
C ALA A 518 10.35 4.53 -12.93
N THR A 519 10.00 5.39 -11.97
CA THR A 519 10.83 6.51 -11.52
C THR A 519 11.03 6.49 -10.01
N GLN A 520 12.20 6.93 -9.55
CA GLN A 520 12.46 7.16 -8.14
C GLN A 520 11.63 8.35 -7.66
N ARG A 521 10.96 8.20 -6.52
CA ARG A 521 10.03 9.20 -6.01
C ARG A 521 10.70 10.27 -5.15
N THR A 522 11.67 9.85 -4.37
CA THR A 522 12.36 10.69 -3.39
C THR A 522 13.86 10.64 -3.68
N VAL A 523 14.45 11.82 -3.89
CA VAL A 523 15.90 12.00 -4.03
C VAL A 523 16.38 13.15 -3.17
N ALA A 524 17.68 13.21 -2.91
CA ALA A 524 18.31 14.36 -2.27
C ALA A 524 18.05 15.65 -3.08
N ALA A 525 17.98 16.79 -2.39
CA ALA A 525 17.75 18.08 -3.04
C ALA A 525 18.84 18.36 -4.10
N GLY A 526 18.41 18.61 -5.35
CA GLY A 526 19.30 18.84 -6.48
C GLY A 526 19.80 17.59 -7.21
N ALA A 527 19.48 16.38 -6.73
CA ALA A 527 19.74 15.14 -7.46
C ALA A 527 18.64 14.86 -8.50
N THR A 528 19.01 14.17 -9.58
CA THR A 528 18.08 13.71 -10.62
C THR A 528 17.44 12.39 -10.19
N PRO A 529 16.09 12.25 -10.20
CA PRO A 529 15.43 10.96 -9.96
C PRO A 529 15.87 9.88 -10.96
N ALA A 530 16.33 8.75 -10.46
CA ALA A 530 16.63 7.60 -11.30
C ALA A 530 15.35 7.08 -11.97
N SER A 531 15.46 6.64 -13.22
CA SER A 531 14.38 5.97 -13.95
C SER A 531 14.89 4.67 -14.56
N ARG A 532 14.07 3.63 -14.53
CA ARG A 532 14.42 2.28 -14.99
C ARG A 532 13.26 1.68 -15.79
N PRO A 533 13.53 0.91 -16.85
CA PRO A 533 12.50 0.07 -17.45
C PRO A 533 12.15 -1.04 -16.45
N LEU A 534 10.85 -1.23 -16.18
CA LEU A 534 10.37 -2.30 -15.32
C LEU A 534 10.35 -3.61 -16.12
N CYS A 535 11.35 -4.45 -15.90
CA CYS A 535 11.55 -5.67 -16.68
C CYS A 535 10.69 -6.84 -16.20
N ARG A 536 10.15 -7.61 -17.16
CA ARG A 536 9.35 -8.81 -16.88
C ARG A 536 10.27 -9.93 -16.43
N TYR A 537 10.02 -10.51 -15.25
CA TYR A 537 10.79 -11.63 -14.71
C TYR A 537 10.85 -12.79 -15.72
N PRO A 538 12.03 -13.41 -15.94
CA PRO A 538 13.27 -13.26 -15.16
C PRO A 538 14.22 -12.16 -15.66
N GLN A 539 13.82 -11.29 -16.58
CA GLN A 539 14.69 -10.24 -17.10
C GLN A 539 14.95 -9.13 -16.07
N TYR A 540 16.14 -8.53 -16.16
CA TYR A 540 16.57 -7.40 -15.33
C TYR A 540 17.02 -6.20 -16.19
N PRO A 541 16.94 -4.95 -15.69
CA PRO A 541 17.39 -3.77 -16.43
C PRO A 541 18.92 -3.69 -16.41
N ARG A 542 19.57 -4.12 -17.50
CA ARG A 542 21.02 -4.04 -17.66
C ARG A 542 21.42 -2.67 -18.20
N TYR A 543 22.40 -2.02 -17.59
CA TYR A 543 22.96 -0.76 -18.12
C TYR A 543 23.74 -1.01 -19.42
N VAL A 544 23.50 -0.17 -20.44
CA VAL A 544 24.15 -0.26 -21.76
C VAL A 544 24.89 1.02 -22.18
N GLY A 545 24.85 2.07 -21.35
CA GLY A 545 25.49 3.36 -21.60
C GLY A 545 24.51 4.54 -21.74
N GLY A 546 24.96 5.73 -21.35
CA GLY A 546 24.21 6.99 -21.45
C GLY A 546 24.17 7.74 -20.11
N ASP A 547 23.01 8.32 -19.77
CA ASP A 547 22.77 8.90 -18.46
C ASP A 547 22.34 7.77 -17.48
N PRO A 548 23.07 7.49 -16.40
CA PRO A 548 22.70 6.45 -15.44
C PRO A 548 21.35 6.70 -14.75
N ASN A 549 20.79 7.91 -14.81
CA ASN A 549 19.46 8.20 -14.28
C ASN A 549 18.33 8.01 -15.31
N ALA A 550 18.64 7.80 -16.59
CA ALA A 550 17.66 7.69 -17.66
C ALA A 550 17.31 6.23 -18.01
N ALA A 551 16.03 5.88 -18.01
CA ALA A 551 15.56 4.53 -18.37
C ALA A 551 15.99 4.08 -19.79
N ALA A 552 16.23 5.02 -20.70
CA ALA A 552 16.72 4.75 -22.05
C ALA A 552 18.16 4.21 -22.11
N SER A 553 18.92 4.34 -21.02
CA SER A 553 20.29 3.79 -20.88
C SER A 553 20.33 2.34 -20.39
N PHE A 554 19.16 1.67 -20.33
CA PHE A 554 19.00 0.31 -19.83
C PHE A 554 18.20 -0.55 -20.82
N VAL A 555 18.52 -1.84 -20.90
CA VAL A 555 17.80 -2.83 -21.71
C VAL A 555 17.43 -4.03 -20.84
N CYS A 556 16.17 -4.46 -20.90
CA CYS A 556 15.73 -5.67 -20.22
C CYS A 556 16.45 -6.90 -20.81
N THR A 557 17.31 -7.51 -20.00
CA THR A 557 18.21 -8.59 -20.39
C THR A 557 17.90 -9.82 -19.55
N SER A 558 17.96 -11.01 -20.15
CA SER A 558 17.82 -12.28 -19.42
C SER A 558 19.03 -12.50 -18.47
N PRO A 559 18.87 -13.27 -17.37
CA PRO A 559 19.96 -13.56 -16.42
C PRO A 559 21.21 -14.17 -17.05
#